data_AF-A0A8J4Q2E5-F1
#
_entry.id   AF-A0A8J4Q2E5-F1
#
_cell.length_a   1.000
_cell.length_b   1.000
_cell.length_c   1.000
_cell.angle_alpha   90.00
_cell.angle_beta   90.00
_cell.angle_gamma   90.00
#
_symmetry.space_group_name_H-M   'P 1'
#
loop_
_entity.id
_entity.type
_entity.pdbx_description
1 polymer ?
#
loop_
_entity_poly.entity_id
_entity_poly.type
_entity_poly.pdbx_seq_one_letter_code
_entity_poly.pdbx_strand_id
1 'polypeptide(L)'
;MTRFLVSLDGSDNSHKAFQLAQSLYKPGDIMHILTIAKPNEALHKAEDLLQKYEDLASINGMKNERVVLRSSDVREGIERAIQDYSIDILILGTRGMGPLKKIFISSVSDHCMKNACCDVIIAK
;
A
#
# COMPACT_ATOMS: atom_id res chain seq x y z
N MET A 1 11.10 9.58 12.68
CA MET A 1 10.15 8.45 12.76
C MET A 1 9.07 8.76 11.75
N THR A 2 9.11 8.06 10.63
CA THR A 2 8.20 8.23 9.49
C THR A 2 7.23 7.07 9.47
N ARG A 3 5.96 7.33 9.21
CA ARG A 3 4.89 6.34 9.07
C ARG A 3 4.56 6.19 7.60
N PHE A 4 4.99 5.07 7.04
CA PHE A 4 4.66 4.69 5.67
C PHE A 4 3.32 3.95 5.64
N LEU A 5 2.56 4.13 4.57
CA LEU A 5 1.43 3.27 4.21
C LEU A 5 1.70 2.70 2.82
N VAL A 6 1.76 1.38 2.71
CA VAL A 6 1.94 0.68 1.44
C VAL A 6 0.66 -0.06 1.10
N SER A 7 0.01 0.31 0.01
CA SER A 7 -1.22 -0.37 -0.44
C SER A 7 -0.91 -1.57 -1.32
N LEU A 8 -1.46 -2.72 -0.95
CA LEU A 8 -1.26 -4.00 -1.61
C LEU A 8 -2.57 -4.62 -2.09
N ASP A 9 -2.60 -4.99 -3.37
CA ASP A 9 -3.70 -5.71 -4.01
C ASP A 9 -3.26 -7.09 -4.56
N GLY A 10 -2.00 -7.48 -4.31
CA GLY A 10 -1.41 -8.72 -4.78
C GLY A 10 -0.82 -8.66 -6.19
N SER A 11 -0.94 -7.54 -6.89
CA SER A 11 -0.33 -7.35 -8.21
C SER A 11 1.19 -7.11 -8.13
N ASP A 12 1.90 -7.35 -9.25
CA ASP A 12 3.33 -7.07 -9.37
C ASP A 12 3.67 -5.59 -9.09
N ASN A 13 2.79 -4.66 -9.49
CA ASN A 13 3.04 -3.24 -9.26
C ASN A 13 2.87 -2.85 -7.78
N SER A 14 1.96 -3.50 -7.06
CA SER A 14 1.88 -3.36 -5.61
C SER A 14 3.12 -3.96 -4.92
N HIS A 15 3.69 -5.04 -5.45
CA HIS A 15 4.95 -5.59 -4.96
C HIS A 15 6.11 -4.61 -5.13
N LYS A 16 6.19 -3.92 -6.28
CA LYS A 16 7.19 -2.86 -6.50
C LYS A 16 7.01 -1.68 -5.54
N ALA A 17 5.76 -1.31 -5.21
CA ALA A 17 5.48 -0.31 -4.20
C ALA A 17 6.05 -0.71 -2.83
N PHE A 18 5.88 -1.97 -2.44
CA PHE A 18 6.52 -2.52 -1.25
C PHE A 18 8.04 -2.46 -1.31
N GLN A 19 8.66 -2.92 -2.40
CA GLN A 19 10.12 -2.88 -2.56
C GLN A 19 10.69 -1.45 -2.48
N LEU A 20 9.97 -0.47 -3.04
CA LEU A 20 10.33 0.94 -2.91
C LEU A 20 10.22 1.41 -1.45
N ALA A 21 9.17 1.00 -0.73
CA ALA A 21 9.05 1.29 0.69
C ALA A 21 10.23 0.71 1.48
N GLN A 22 10.67 -0.52 1.17
CA GLN A 22 11.83 -1.14 1.80
C GLN A 22 13.12 -0.35 1.55
N SER A 23 13.33 0.20 0.35
CA SER A 23 14.55 0.96 0.04
C SER A 23 14.58 2.35 0.66
N LEU A 24 13.41 2.92 0.97
CA LEU A 24 13.27 4.23 1.62
C LEU A 24 13.26 4.15 3.15
N TYR A 25 12.94 2.98 3.71
CA TYR A 25 12.80 2.75 5.14
C TYR A 25 14.10 3.01 5.91
N LYS A 26 13.99 3.65 7.09
CA LYS A 26 15.10 3.90 8.01
C LYS A 26 14.81 3.35 9.40
N PRO A 27 15.84 3.03 10.21
CA PRO A 27 15.65 2.63 11.60
C PRO A 27 14.80 3.66 12.37
N GLY A 28 13.74 3.17 13.02
CA GLY A 28 12.78 4.00 13.75
C GLY A 28 11.53 4.40 12.96
N ASP A 29 11.44 4.07 11.68
CA ASP A 29 10.20 4.20 10.90
C ASP A 29 9.19 3.07 11.24
N ILE A 30 7.94 3.22 10.77
CA ILE A 30 6.91 2.18 10.83
C ILE A 30 6.28 2.02 9.45
N MET A 31 6.24 0.80 8.94
CA MET A 31 5.56 0.47 7.69
C MET A 31 4.17 -0.13 7.95
N HIS A 32 3.12 0.60 7.61
CA HIS A 32 1.75 0.08 7.62
C HIS A 32 1.48 -0.62 6.29
N ILE A 33 1.21 -1.92 6.34
CA ILE A 33 0.97 -2.75 5.17
C ILE A 33 -0.55 -2.88 5.02
N LEU A 34 -1.12 -2.17 4.04
CA LEU A 34 -2.56 -2.07 3.82
C LEU A 34 -3.02 -3.00 2.71
N THR A 35 -4.12 -3.70 2.95
CA THR A 35 -4.97 -4.22 1.89
C THR A 35 -6.44 -3.87 2.13
N ILE A 36 -7.19 -3.64 1.05
CA ILE A 36 -8.61 -3.31 1.11
C ILE A 36 -9.40 -4.45 0.50
N ALA A 37 -10.09 -5.20 1.36
CA ALA A 37 -10.97 -6.29 0.96
C ALA A 37 -12.33 -5.72 0.53
N LYS A 38 -12.89 -6.24 -0.56
CA LYS A 38 -14.26 -5.90 -0.96
C LYS A 38 -15.26 -6.45 0.07
N PRO A 39 -16.46 -5.86 0.21
CA PRO A 39 -17.44 -6.30 1.21
C PRO A 39 -17.81 -7.80 1.13
N ASN A 40 -17.80 -8.37 -0.08
CA ASN A 40 -18.15 -9.78 -0.30
C ASN A 40 -16.92 -10.70 -0.46
N GLU A 41 -15.72 -10.16 -0.27
CA GLU A 41 -14.49 -10.93 -0.38
C GLU A 41 -14.18 -11.66 0.93
N ALA A 42 -13.62 -12.86 0.80
CA ALA A 42 -13.22 -13.67 1.94
C ALA A 42 -11.95 -13.09 2.58
N LEU A 43 -11.98 -12.88 3.90
CA LEU A 43 -10.86 -12.23 4.60
C LEU A 43 -9.56 -13.03 4.52
N HIS A 44 -9.62 -14.36 4.48
CA HIS A 44 -8.42 -15.19 4.41
C HIS A 44 -7.48 -14.78 3.26
N LYS A 45 -8.01 -14.35 2.12
CA LYS A 45 -7.17 -13.88 0.99
C LYS A 45 -6.38 -12.62 1.33
N ALA A 46 -7.01 -11.68 2.04
CA ALA A 46 -6.37 -10.46 2.50
C ALA A 46 -5.33 -10.79 3.59
N GLU A 47 -5.65 -11.72 4.47
CA GLU A 47 -4.75 -12.18 5.54
C GLU A 47 -3.51 -12.90 4.98
N ASP A 48 -3.69 -13.83 4.05
CA ASP A 48 -2.60 -14.54 3.37
C ASP A 48 -1.67 -13.57 2.63
N LEU A 49 -2.26 -12.57 1.95
CA LEU A 49 -1.50 -11.53 1.28
C LEU A 49 -0.67 -10.74 2.28
N LEU A 50 -1.27 -10.24 3.36
CA LEU A 50 -0.54 -9.45 4.35
C LEU A 50 0.55 -10.24 5.05
N GLN A 51 0.27 -11.48 5.45
CA GLN A 51 1.24 -12.35 6.13
C GLN A 51 2.52 -12.49 5.30
N LYS A 52 2.39 -12.71 3.99
CA LYS A 52 3.54 -12.76 3.06
C LYS A 52 4.41 -11.51 3.16
N TYR A 53 3.82 -10.32 3.24
CA TYR A 53 4.57 -9.06 3.25
C TYR A 53 5.06 -8.67 4.65
N GLU A 54 4.35 -9.04 5.71
CA GLU A 54 4.84 -8.94 7.09
C GLU A 54 6.10 -9.79 7.28
N ASP A 55 6.11 -11.02 6.74
CA ASP A 55 7.29 -11.90 6.78
C ASP A 55 8.47 -11.28 6.04
N LEU A 56 8.25 -10.77 4.83
CA LEU A 56 9.27 -10.06 4.05
C LEU A 56 9.79 -8.80 4.76
N ALA A 57 8.92 -8.07 5.45
CA ALA A 57 9.33 -6.91 6.23
C ALA A 57 10.18 -7.31 7.45
N SER A 58 9.74 -8.35 8.16
CA SER A 58 10.37 -8.85 9.39
C SER A 58 11.75 -9.45 9.13
N ILE A 59 11.92 -10.22 8.04
CA ILE A 59 13.22 -10.77 7.62
C ILE A 59 14.26 -9.66 7.42
N ASN A 60 13.83 -8.48 7.00
CA ASN A 60 14.70 -7.32 6.77
C ASN A 60 14.78 -6.37 7.99
N GLY A 61 14.27 -6.78 9.16
CA GLY A 61 14.33 -5.99 10.39
C GLY A 61 13.47 -4.73 10.38
N MET A 62 12.45 -4.65 9.51
CA MET A 62 11.57 -3.50 9.41
C MET A 62 10.37 -3.66 10.34
N LYS A 63 10.15 -2.66 11.20
CA LYS A 63 8.94 -2.58 12.02
C LYS A 63 7.75 -2.32 11.10
N ASN A 64 6.75 -3.19 11.20
CA ASN A 64 5.57 -3.14 10.36
C ASN A 64 4.30 -3.41 11.15
N GLU A 65 3.18 -2.91 10.64
CA GLU A 65 1.84 -3.11 11.19
C GLU A 65 0.88 -3.48 10.06
N ARG A 66 0.14 -4.58 10.22
CA ARG A 66 -0.91 -4.95 9.28
C ARG A 66 -2.13 -4.04 9.37
N VAL A 67 -2.69 -3.70 8.22
CA VAL A 67 -3.94 -2.95 8.10
C VAL A 67 -4.85 -3.67 7.09
N VAL A 68 -5.98 -4.20 7.57
CA VAL A 68 -7.03 -4.76 6.72
C VAL A 68 -8.26 -3.88 6.85
N LEU A 69 -8.70 -3.27 5.77
CA LEU A 69 -9.96 -2.54 5.73
C LEU A 69 -10.95 -3.22 4.80
N ARG A 70 -12.23 -3.20 5.17
CA ARG A 70 -13.33 -3.58 4.29
C ARG A 70 -13.97 -2.31 3.75
N SER A 71 -13.98 -2.15 2.43
CA SER A 71 -14.61 -1.00 1.77
C SER A 71 -15.09 -1.36 0.37
N SER A 72 -16.22 -0.77 -0.04
CA SER A 72 -16.68 -0.78 -1.43
C SER A 72 -15.86 0.16 -2.32
N ASP A 73 -15.24 1.18 -1.74
CA ASP A 73 -14.34 2.10 -2.43
C ASP A 73 -12.92 2.05 -1.83
N VAL A 74 -11.96 1.67 -2.66
CA VAL A 74 -10.53 1.60 -2.30
C VAL A 74 -9.99 2.97 -1.92
N ARG A 75 -10.50 4.04 -2.54
CA ARG A 75 -10.05 5.42 -2.29
C ARG A 75 -10.37 5.85 -0.86
N GLU A 76 -11.63 5.67 -0.45
CA GLU A 76 -12.09 5.97 0.90
C GLU A 76 -11.35 5.13 1.94
N GLY A 77 -11.09 3.84 1.64
CA GLY A 77 -10.34 2.98 2.55
C GLY A 77 -8.90 3.46 2.74
N ILE A 78 -8.22 3.92 1.68
CA ILE A 78 -6.87 4.48 1.78
C ILE A 78 -6.89 5.78 2.57
N GLU A 79 -7.80 6.70 2.29
CA GLU A 79 -7.91 7.97 3.02
C GLU A 79 -8.15 7.76 4.51
N ARG A 80 -9.04 6.83 4.85
CA ARG A 80 -9.27 6.44 6.24
C ARG A 80 -8.01 5.88 6.89
N ALA A 81 -7.28 4.99 6.22
CA ALA A 81 -6.03 4.46 6.75
C ALA A 81 -4.98 5.57 6.95
N ILE A 82 -4.90 6.55 6.04
CA ILE A 82 -3.97 7.68 6.20
C ILE A 82 -4.27 8.45 7.49
N GLN A 83 -5.54 8.72 7.76
CA GLN A 83 -5.98 9.44 8.95
C GLN A 83 -5.81 8.60 10.23
N ASP A 84 -6.36 7.38 10.25
CA ASP A 84 -6.39 6.50 11.43
C ASP A 84 -4.96 6.18 11.94
N TYR A 85 -3.99 6.08 11.03
CA TYR A 85 -2.60 5.72 11.36
C TYR A 85 -1.62 6.88 11.29
N SER A 86 -2.09 8.11 11.07
CA SER A 86 -1.24 9.33 10.96
C SER A 86 -0.08 9.14 9.99
N ILE A 87 -0.41 8.75 8.75
CA ILE A 87 0.57 8.39 7.73
C ILE A 87 1.25 9.65 7.16
N ASP A 88 2.58 9.59 7.06
CA ASP A 88 3.40 10.65 6.48
C ASP A 88 3.59 10.44 4.97
N ILE A 89 3.74 9.18 4.53
CA ILE A 89 4.01 8.82 3.14
C ILE A 89 3.13 7.63 2.71
N LEU A 90 2.29 7.85 1.70
CA LEU A 90 1.56 6.81 0.99
C LEU A 90 2.38 6.33 -0.22
N ILE A 91 2.54 5.00 -0.37
CA ILE A 91 3.20 4.39 -1.52
C ILE A 91 2.23 3.46 -2.25
N LEU A 92 2.01 3.72 -3.54
CA LEU A 92 1.09 2.97 -4.41
C LEU A 92 1.82 2.41 -5.64
N GLY A 93 1.33 1.28 -6.14
CA GLY A 93 1.72 0.76 -7.45
C GLY A 93 1.02 1.49 -8.60
N THR A 94 1.65 1.50 -9.78
CA THR A 94 0.99 1.90 -11.04
C THR A 94 0.06 0.82 -11.58
N ARG A 95 -0.75 1.12 -12.61
CA ARG A 95 -1.37 0.08 -13.45
C ARG A 95 -0.48 -0.21 -14.66
N GLY A 96 -0.26 -1.51 -14.92
CA GLY A 96 0.38 -1.98 -16.15
C GLY A 96 -0.64 -2.65 -17.06
N MET A 97 -0.83 -2.15 -18.28
CA MET A 97 -1.66 -2.82 -19.30
C MET A 97 -0.77 -3.56 -20.29
N GLY A 98 -0.40 -4.80 -19.97
CA GLY A 98 0.22 -5.73 -20.93
C GLY A 98 1.61 -5.32 -21.46
N PRO A 99 2.10 -6.03 -22.50
CA PRO A 99 3.48 -5.88 -23.01
C PRO A 99 3.76 -4.56 -23.74
N LEU A 100 2.72 -3.76 -24.05
CA LEU A 100 2.85 -2.42 -24.63
C LEU A 100 2.90 -1.38 -23.51
N LYS A 101 4.12 -1.21 -22.96
CA LYS A 101 4.50 -0.38 -21.80
C LYS A 101 4.13 1.11 -21.93
N LYS A 102 2.88 1.47 -21.68
CA LYS A 102 2.54 2.82 -21.18
C LYS A 102 2.22 2.71 -19.70
N ILE A 103 2.90 3.53 -18.89
CA ILE A 103 2.61 3.67 -17.46
C ILE A 103 1.30 4.44 -17.37
N PHE A 104 0.25 3.80 -16.86
CA PHE A 104 -1.00 4.47 -16.54
C PHE A 104 -1.09 4.66 -15.03
N ILE A 105 -1.33 5.92 -14.64
CA ILE A 105 -1.73 6.25 -13.27
C ILE A 105 -3.09 5.59 -13.04
N SER A 106 -3.20 4.78 -11.99
CA SER A 106 -4.48 4.14 -11.68
C SER A 106 -5.49 5.18 -11.19
N SER A 107 -6.79 4.90 -11.29
CA SER A 107 -7.83 5.79 -10.75
C SER A 107 -7.70 6.01 -9.24
N VAL A 108 -7.16 5.03 -8.52
CA VAL A 108 -6.86 5.15 -7.08
C VAL A 108 -5.65 6.06 -6.86
N SER A 109 -4.58 5.84 -7.62
CA SER A 109 -3.37 6.67 -7.56
C SER A 109 -3.65 8.12 -7.89
N ASP A 110 -4.39 8.40 -8.97
CA ASP A 110 -4.77 9.76 -9.38
C ASP A 110 -5.60 10.46 -8.30
N HIS A 111 -6.54 9.73 -7.69
CA HIS A 111 -7.34 10.23 -6.57
C HIS A 111 -6.47 10.56 -5.36
N CYS A 112 -5.62 9.63 -4.92
CA CYS A 112 -4.75 9.85 -3.77
C CYS A 112 -3.76 10.99 -3.99
N MET A 113 -3.18 11.12 -5.19
CA MET A 113 -2.28 12.23 -5.52
C MET A 113 -2.95 13.60 -5.40
N LYS A 114 -4.27 13.68 -5.62
CA LYS A 114 -5.03 14.94 -5.54
C LYS A 114 -5.56 15.25 -4.15
N ASN A 115 -5.89 14.21 -3.37
CA ASN A 115 -6.73 14.35 -2.18
C ASN A 115 -6.06 13.89 -0.87
N ALA A 116 -4.99 13.10 -0.92
CA ALA A 116 -4.32 12.63 0.29
C ALA A 116 -3.71 13.81 1.07
N CYS A 117 -3.81 13.76 2.40
CA CYS A 117 -3.22 14.76 3.28
C CYS A 117 -1.74 14.49 3.62
N CYS A 118 -1.09 13.58 2.89
CA CYS A 118 0.29 13.14 3.10
C CYS A 118 1.05 13.08 1.76
N ASP A 119 2.36 12.89 1.79
CA ASP A 119 3.14 12.71 0.57
C ASP A 119 2.71 11.41 -0.14
N VAL A 120 2.64 11.44 -1.48
CA VAL A 120 2.24 10.28 -2.29
C VAL A 120 3.36 9.91 -3.27
N ILE A 121 3.82 8.66 -3.20
CA ILE A 121 4.83 8.11 -4.08
C ILE A 121 4.22 6.99 -4.94
N ILE A 122 4.44 7.08 -6.24
CA ILE A 122 3.95 6.10 -7.22
C ILE A 122 5.12 5.23 -7.73
N ALA A 123 5.08 3.93 -7.44
CA ALA A 123 6.09 2.96 -7.86
C ALA A 123 5.77 2.35 -9.24
N LYS A 124 6.81 2.19 -10.06
CA LYS A 124 6.74 1.71 -11.46
C LYS A 124 7.52 0.42 -11.68
#